data_AF-A0A8J7CK86-F1
#
_entry.id   AF-A0A8J7CK86-F1
#
_cell.length_a   1.000
_cell.length_b   1.000
_cell.length_c   1.000
_cell.angle_alpha   90.00
_cell.angle_beta   90.00
_cell.angle_gamma   90.00
#
_symmetry.space_group_name_H-M   'P 1'
#
loop_
_entity.id
_entity.type
_entity.pdbx_description
1 polymer ?
#
loop_
_entity_poly.entity_id
_entity_poly.type
_entity_poly.pdbx_seq_one_letter_code
_entity_poly.pdbx_strand_id
1 'polypeptide(L)' 'MEILKVSAKSNPNSVAGALAGVIRETGSAEMQAIGAGALNQAVKAVAIARGFVAPHGVDLICIP' A
#
# COMPACT_ATOMS: atom_id res chain seq x y z
N MET A 1 2.70 -13.31 6.34
CA MET A 1 2.39 -12.05 5.63
C MET A 1 3.31 -10.99 6.17
N GLU A 2 4.09 -10.32 5.32
CA GLU A 2 4.83 -9.15 5.76
C GLU A 2 3.84 -8.00 6.00
N ILE A 3 3.94 -7.36 7.17
CA ILE A 3 3.02 -6.29 7.58
C ILE A 3 3.69 -4.95 7.32
N LEU A 4 3.11 -4.18 6.41
CA LEU A 4 3.54 -2.82 6.10
C LEU A 4 2.95 -1.85 7.12
N LYS A 5 3.78 -1.40 8.07
CA LYS A 5 3.38 -0.42 9.09
C LYS A 5 3.45 0.99 8.54
N VAL A 6 2.35 1.72 8.62
CA VAL A 6 2.24 3.09 8.14
C VAL A 6 2.05 4.04 9.33
N SER A 7 2.77 5.15 9.30
CA SER A 7 2.69 6.22 10.29
C SER A 7 2.22 7.52 9.63
N ALA A 8 1.86 8.53 10.43
CA ALA A 8 1.51 9.84 9.90
C ALA A 8 2.66 10.53 9.12
N LYS A 9 3.91 10.15 9.39
CA LYS A 9 5.11 10.68 8.73
C LYS A 9 5.56 9.85 7.53
N SER A 10 4.92 8.70 7.27
CA SER A 10 5.28 7.85 6.14
C SER A 10 5.03 8.58 4.82
N ASN A 11 5.98 8.47 3.89
CA ASN A 11 5.81 8.99 2.54
C ASN A 11 4.93 8.02 1.73
N PRO A 12 3.75 8.46 1.22
CA PRO A 12 2.86 7.58 0.46
C PRO A 12 3.49 6.91 -0.74
N ASN A 13 4.41 7.57 -1.45
CA ASN A 13 5.09 6.98 -2.61
C ASN A 13 6.02 5.83 -2.20
N SER A 14 6.74 5.98 -1.09
CA SER A 14 7.61 4.93 -0.57
C SER A 14 6.81 3.71 -0.10
N VAL A 15 5.69 3.95 0.61
CA VAL A 15 4.78 2.87 1.02
C VAL A 15 4.14 2.19 -0.19
N ALA A 16 3.75 2.96 -1.21
CA ALA A 16 3.18 2.43 -2.44
C ALA A 16 4.17 1.55 -3.22
N GLY A 17 5.44 1.96 -3.26
CA GLY A 17 6.51 1.16 -3.88
C GLY A 17 6.70 -0.18 -3.15
N ALA A 18 6.76 -0.15 -1.82
CA ALA A 18 6.85 -1.37 -1.02
C ALA A 18 5.62 -2.27 -1.21
N LEU A 19 4.41 -1.70 -1.16
CA LEU A 19 3.15 -2.40 -1.40
C LEU A 19 3.11 -3.05 -2.79
N ALA A 20 3.49 -2.32 -3.85
CA ALA A 20 3.53 -2.85 -5.20
C ALA A 20 4.55 -4.01 -5.34
N GLY A 21 5.70 -3.91 -4.66
CA GLY A 21 6.70 -4.99 -4.60
C GLY A 21 6.10 -6.26 -3.99
N VAL A 22 5.53 -6.15 -2.79
CA VAL A 22 4.92 -7.29 -2.08
C VAL A 22 3.77 -7.91 -2.89
N ILE A 23 2.92 -7.09 -3.52
CA ILE A 23 1.82 -7.59 -4.38
C ILE A 23 2.36 -8.36 -5.59
N ARG A 24 3.45 -7.92 -6.21
CA ARG A 24 4.06 -8.63 -7.35
C ARG A 24 4.68 -9.97 -6.94
N GLU A 25 5.22 -10.06 -5.72
CA GLU A 25 5.88 -11.26 -5.22
C GLU A 25 4.91 -12.28 -4.63
N THR A 26 3.90 -11.81 -3.89
CA THR A 26 3.04 -12.66 -3.04
C THR A 26 1.56 -12.58 -3.37
N GLY A 27 1.16 -11.66 -4.26
CA GLY A 27 -0.23 -11.44 -4.66
C GLY A 27 -1.11 -10.74 -3.61
N SER A 28 -0.64 -10.54 -2.38
CA SER A 28 -1.40 -9.94 -1.30
C SER A 28 -0.50 -9.27 -0.25
N ALA A 29 -0.97 -8.22 0.40
CA ALA A 29 -0.21 -7.51 1.43
C ALA A 29 -1.14 -7.05 2.55
N GLU A 30 -0.62 -7.00 3.77
CA GLU A 30 -1.32 -6.43 4.91
C GLU A 30 -0.69 -5.08 5.28
N MET A 31 -1.53 -4.07 5.49
CA MET A 31 -1.09 -2.77 6.00
C MET A 31 -1.73 -2.49 7.36
N GLN A 32 -0.93 -1.95 8.27
CA GLN A 32 -1.41 -1.52 9.57
C GLN A 32 -1.13 -0.04 9.76
N ALA A 33 -2.17 0.72 10.08
CA ALA A 33 -2.10 2.15 10.33
C ALA A 33 -2.92 2.48 11.58
N ILE A 34 -2.31 3.23 12.52
CA ILE A 34 -2.97 3.64 13.75
C ILE A 34 -3.09 5.16 13.78
N GLY A 35 -4.32 5.65 13.91
CA GLY A 35 -4.67 7.07 13.94
C GLY A 35 -4.89 7.70 12.55
N ALA A 36 -5.60 8.84 12.53
CA ALA A 36 -6.08 9.47 11.30
C ALA A 36 -4.95 9.85 10.31
N GLY A 37 -3.83 10.34 10.82
CA GLY A 37 -2.69 10.72 9.98
C GLY A 37 -2.08 9.51 9.27
N ALA A 38 -1.89 8.40 9.98
CA ALA A 38 -1.37 7.17 9.39
C ALA A 38 -2.35 6.56 8.38
N LEU A 39 -3.64 6.54 8.71
CA LEU A 39 -4.70 6.05 7.82
C LEU A 39 -4.72 6.82 6.50
N ASN A 40 -4.61 8.16 6.56
CA ASN A 40 -4.53 9.00 5.36
C ASN A 40 -3.33 8.64 4.47
N GLN A 41 -2.15 8.41 5.05
CA GLN A 41 -0.98 7.99 4.26
C GLN A 41 -1.15 6.59 3.67
N ALA A 42 -1.75 5.66 4.42
CA ALA A 42 -1.99 4.30 3.95
C ALA A 42 -2.95 4.30 2.75
N VAL A 43 -4.08 4.99 2.83
CA VAL A 43 -5.06 5.07 1.73
C VAL A 43 -4.46 5.75 0.50
N LYS A 44 -3.69 6.83 0.67
CA LYS A 44 -2.93 7.44 -0.44
C LYS A 44 -1.97 6.44 -1.09
N ALA A 45 -1.25 5.65 -0.28
CA ALA A 45 -0.32 4.66 -0.79
C ALA A 45 -1.04 3.56 -1.59
N VAL A 46 -2.21 3.08 -1.15
CA VAL A 46 -3.04 2.13 -1.94
C VAL A 46 -3.39 2.72 -3.31
N ALA A 47 -3.88 3.97 -3.34
CA ALA A 47 -4.28 4.62 -4.58
C ALA A 47 -3.10 4.75 -5.56
N ILE A 48 -1.91 5.10 -5.05
CA ILE A 48 -0.69 5.21 -5.87
C ILE A 48 -0.22 3.81 -6.32
N ALA A 49 -0.20 2.83 -5.43
CA ALA A 49 0.23 1.46 -5.73
C ALA A 49 -0.63 0.81 -6.81
N ARG A 50 -1.94 1.11 -6.84
CA ARG A 50 -2.84 0.66 -7.92
C ARG A 50 -2.33 1.12 -9.28
N GLY A 51 -1.83 2.35 -9.40
CA GLY A 51 -1.17 2.85 -10.61
C GLY A 51 0.14 2.14 -10.95
N PHE A 52 0.91 1.68 -9.94
CA PHE A 52 2.17 0.95 -10.16
C PHE A 52 1.96 -0.50 -10.61
N VAL A 53 0.84 -1.13 -10.23
CA VAL A 53 0.55 -2.51 -10.59
C VAL A 53 -0.33 -2.65 -11.84
N ALA A 54 -1.07 -1.61 -12.22
CA ALA A 54 -1.93 -1.61 -13.41
C ALA A 54 -1.19 -1.95 -14.73
N PRO A 55 0.05 -1.48 -15.02
CA PRO A 55 0.79 -1.88 -16.22
C PRO A 55 1.10 -3.38 -16.31
N HIS A 56 1.02 -4.10 -15.18
CA HIS A 56 1.20 -5.54 -15.09
C HIS A 56 -0.12 -6.31 -15.17
N GLY A 57 -1.24 -5.65 -15.51
CA GLY A 57 -2.56 -6.28 -15.61
C GLY A 57 -3.19 -6.62 -14.25
N VAL A 58 -2.67 -6.06 -13.16
CA VAL A 58 -3.18 -6.28 -11.80
C VAL A 58 -4.11 -5.12 -11.41
N ASP A 59 -5.36 -5.42 -11.06
CA ASP A 59 -6.26 -4.46 -10.44
C ASP A 59 -6.22 -4.63 -8.91
N LEU A 60 -5.64 -3.66 -8.22
CA LEU A 60 -5.50 -3.69 -6.77
C LEU A 60 -6.81 -3.32 -6.08
N ILE A 61 -7.31 -4.23 -5.25
CA ILE A 61 -8.42 -3.97 -4.31
C ILE A 61 -7.88 -3.81 -2.89
N CYS A 62 -8.61 -3.08 -2.05
CA CYS A 62 -8.30 -2.89 -0.64
C CYS A 62 -9.52 -3.28 0.19
N ILE A 63 -9.28 -4.07 1.23
CA ILE A 63 -10.29 -4.48 2.20
C ILE A 63 -9.84 -3.90 3.54
N PRO A 64 -10.58 -2.93 4.10
CA PRO A 64 -10.22 -2.28 5.36
C PRO A 64 -10.48 -3.15 6.58
#